data_AF-A0A1S3ZUJ0-F1
#
_entry.id   AF-A0A1S3ZUJ0-F1
#
_cell.length_a   1.000
_cell.length_b   1.000
_cell.length_c   1.000
_cell.angle_alpha   90.00
_cell.angle_beta   90.00
_cell.angle_gamma   90.00
#
_symmetry.space_group_name_H-M   'P 1'
#
loop_
_entity.id
_entity.type
_entity.pdbx_description
1 polymer ?
#
loop_
_entity_poly.entity_id
_entity_poly.type
_entity_poly.pdbx_seq_one_letter_code
_entity_poly.pdbx_strand_id
1 'polypeptide(L)'
;MRDDEENGVLHAGRAFQQYSVDQFIKLETQRLDFYSFNQDLFRVEALAGLLDVLRHGERDASSIGKQSFLPASFVGGPRDMRRRYIDAIALVQHFGKSDIFLTMTCNPSWPEIEEHLFVTDGVQNQPDLVSRVFRVKVEEMKTDILKRNIFGRVAAFMFTIEFQKRGLPHAHFLIILNNEYKLLTPEAYDKIICAELPDSDTNDYLYTLVTKHMMHGPCGSLNPKCPCTEKKDIISLNIQKNLPITHQREKMGIQYIKDEIPAKL
;
A
#
# COMPACT_ATOMS: atom_id res chain seq x y z
N MET A 1 -8.31 -26.74 -14.29
CA MET A 1 -9.77 -26.69 -14.06
C MET A 1 -10.42 -26.70 -15.42
N ARG A 2 -11.51 -27.45 -15.58
CA ARG A 2 -12.35 -27.36 -16.77
C ARG A 2 -13.13 -26.03 -16.69
N ASP A 3 -13.47 -25.46 -17.83
CA ASP A 3 -14.07 -24.10 -17.91
C ASP A 3 -15.48 -24.01 -17.28
N ASP A 4 -16.03 -25.14 -16.84
CA ASP A 4 -17.38 -25.39 -16.37
C ASP A 4 -17.46 -25.94 -14.92
N GLU A 5 -16.32 -26.13 -14.23
CA GLU A 5 -16.29 -26.53 -12.82
C GLU A 5 -16.11 -25.32 -11.88
N GLU A 6 -17.16 -25.02 -11.10
CA GLU A 6 -17.12 -24.00 -10.06
C GLU A 6 -16.16 -24.41 -8.93
N ASN A 7 -15.17 -23.57 -8.63
CA ASN A 7 -14.11 -23.90 -7.66
C ASN A 7 -14.61 -23.79 -6.22
N GLY A 8 -15.30 -24.83 -5.73
CA GLY A 8 -15.88 -24.87 -4.39
C GLY A 8 -14.87 -24.63 -3.24
N VAL A 9 -13.57 -24.77 -3.49
CA VAL A 9 -12.53 -24.48 -2.48
C VAL A 9 -12.45 -22.99 -2.16
N LEU A 10 -12.56 -22.10 -3.16
CA LEU A 10 -12.51 -20.65 -2.94
C LEU A 10 -13.74 -20.15 -2.18
N HIS A 11 -14.84 -20.89 -2.24
CA HIS A 11 -16.12 -20.55 -1.60
C HIS A 11 -16.30 -21.22 -0.23
N ALA A 12 -15.28 -21.89 0.30
CA ALA A 12 -15.33 -22.49 1.64
C ALA A 12 -15.14 -21.46 2.77
N GLY A 13 -15.07 -20.17 2.45
CA GLY A 13 -15.00 -19.05 3.40
C GLY A 13 -13.87 -19.19 4.42
N ARG A 14 -14.20 -19.23 5.71
CA ARG A 14 -13.19 -19.36 6.78
C ARG A 14 -12.32 -20.61 6.66
N ALA A 15 -12.87 -21.72 6.16
CA ALA A 15 -12.09 -22.94 5.99
C ALA A 15 -11.00 -22.75 4.92
N PHE A 16 -11.32 -22.06 3.83
CA PHE A 16 -10.35 -21.68 2.80
C PHE A 16 -9.27 -20.73 3.33
N GLN A 17 -9.66 -19.74 4.13
CA GLN A 17 -8.71 -18.81 4.75
C GLN A 17 -7.73 -19.53 5.68
N GLN A 18 -8.24 -20.43 6.53
CA GLN A 18 -7.40 -21.23 7.41
C GLN A 18 -6.46 -22.12 6.62
N TYR A 19 -6.97 -22.80 5.59
CA TYR A 19 -6.14 -23.59 4.67
C TYR A 19 -5.03 -22.74 4.03
N SER A 20 -5.37 -21.57 3.50
CA SER A 20 -4.42 -20.67 2.85
C SER A 20 -3.29 -20.24 3.79
N VAL A 21 -3.63 -19.88 5.03
CA VAL A 21 -2.65 -19.51 6.06
C VAL A 21 -1.78 -20.72 6.45
N ASP A 22 -2.37 -21.90 6.64
CA ASP A 22 -1.64 -23.13 6.96
C ASP A 22 -0.65 -23.53 5.85
N GLN A 23 -1.09 -23.49 4.59
CA GLN A 23 -0.21 -23.74 3.44
C GLN A 23 0.92 -22.70 3.34
N PHE A 24 0.60 -21.42 3.58
CA PHE A 24 1.61 -20.36 3.58
C PHE A 24 2.66 -20.59 4.69
N ILE A 25 2.23 -20.92 5.91
CA ILE A 25 3.14 -21.21 7.03
C ILE A 25 4.03 -22.41 6.70
N LYS A 26 3.49 -23.48 6.13
CA LYS A 26 4.28 -24.65 5.71
C LYS A 26 5.35 -24.27 4.68
N LEU A 27 4.97 -23.48 3.67
CA LEU A 27 5.90 -23.02 2.64
C LEU A 27 6.98 -22.11 3.22
N GLU A 28 6.63 -21.14 4.07
CA GLU A 28 7.60 -20.27 4.73
C GLU A 28 8.52 -21.05 5.66
N THR A 29 8.01 -22.06 6.37
CA THR A 29 8.83 -22.95 7.21
C THR A 29 9.84 -23.71 6.36
N GLN A 30 9.42 -24.28 5.23
CA GLN A 30 10.35 -24.95 4.29
C GLN A 30 11.40 -24.00 3.72
N ARG A 31 11.05 -22.74 3.44
CA ARG A 31 12.01 -21.72 3.01
C ARG A 31 13.02 -21.41 4.12
N LEU A 32 12.56 -21.23 5.36
CA LEU A 32 13.43 -20.99 6.52
C LEU A 32 14.36 -22.17 6.79
N ASP A 33 13.85 -23.40 6.68
CA ASP A 33 14.64 -24.63 6.78
C ASP A 33 15.72 -24.67 5.70
N PHE A 34 15.35 -24.38 4.45
CA PHE A 34 16.29 -24.31 3.35
C PHE A 34 17.44 -23.33 3.64
N TYR A 35 17.15 -22.11 4.10
CA TYR A 35 18.19 -21.16 4.46
C TYR A 35 19.03 -21.64 5.64
N SER A 36 18.40 -22.25 6.65
CA SER A 36 19.10 -22.73 7.86
C SER A 36 20.04 -23.90 7.57
N PHE A 37 19.65 -24.82 6.69
CA PHE A 37 20.45 -25.99 6.33
C PHE A 37 21.47 -25.75 5.21
N ASN A 38 21.32 -24.67 4.42
CA ASN A 38 22.17 -24.39 3.26
C ASN A 38 22.95 -23.06 3.38
N GLN A 39 23.38 -22.68 4.60
CA GLN A 39 24.15 -21.44 4.84
C GLN A 39 25.43 -21.33 3.98
N ASP A 40 26.03 -22.45 3.57
CA ASP A 40 27.18 -22.49 2.66
C ASP A 40 26.90 -21.89 1.27
N LEU A 41 25.64 -21.87 0.82
CA LEU A 41 25.27 -21.23 -0.44
C LEU A 41 25.28 -19.69 -0.33
N PHE A 42 25.22 -19.16 0.89
CA PHE A 42 25.07 -17.73 1.19
C PHE A 42 26.29 -17.15 1.89
N ARG A 43 27.49 -17.71 1.66
CA ARG A 43 28.75 -17.37 2.36
C ARG A 43 29.04 -15.88 2.48
N VAL A 44 28.83 -15.10 1.42
CA VAL A 44 29.06 -13.64 1.43
C VAL A 44 28.10 -12.96 2.40
N GLU A 45 26.84 -13.38 2.42
CA GLU A 45 25.82 -12.83 3.29
C GLU A 45 25.98 -13.31 4.75
N ALA A 46 26.44 -14.54 4.94
CA ALA A 46 26.81 -15.08 6.25
C ALA A 46 27.99 -14.30 6.86
N LEU A 47 29.01 -13.96 6.06
CA LEU A 47 30.13 -13.11 6.50
C LEU A 47 29.67 -11.71 6.88
N ALA A 48 28.78 -11.10 6.09
CA ALA A 48 28.16 -9.82 6.44
C ALA A 48 27.36 -9.93 7.76
N GLY A 49 26.71 -11.06 8.01
CA GLY A 49 26.03 -11.33 9.28
C GLY A 49 26.96 -11.41 10.48
N LEU A 50 28.11 -12.05 10.35
CA LEU A 50 29.12 -12.06 11.40
C LEU A 50 29.65 -10.65 11.73
N LEU A 51 29.88 -9.82 10.69
CA LEU A 51 30.26 -8.42 10.89
C LEU A 51 29.17 -7.62 11.61
N ASP A 52 27.90 -7.87 11.31
CA ASP A 52 26.79 -7.23 12.02
C ASP A 52 26.80 -7.63 13.51
N VAL A 53 26.98 -8.90 13.85
CA VAL A 53 27.05 -9.37 15.26
C VAL A 53 28.20 -8.70 16.01
N LEU A 54 29.39 -8.65 15.40
CA LEU A 54 30.55 -7.95 15.97
C LEU A 54 30.26 -6.46 16.21
N ARG A 55 29.51 -5.80 15.32
CA ARG A 55 29.10 -4.39 15.49
C ARG A 55 28.11 -4.20 16.64
N HIS A 56 27.26 -5.17 16.94
CA HIS A 56 26.32 -5.11 18.07
C HIS A 56 26.97 -5.44 19.41
N GLY A 57 28.26 -5.79 19.42
CA GLY A 57 29.03 -5.98 20.65
C GLY A 57 28.74 -7.31 21.37
N GLU A 58 28.16 -8.29 20.69
CA GLU A 58 28.05 -9.65 21.21
C GLU A 58 29.46 -10.27 21.28
N ARG A 59 29.97 -10.43 22.50
CA ARG A 59 31.36 -10.88 22.78
C ARG A 59 31.43 -12.26 23.43
N ASP A 60 30.29 -12.85 23.77
CA ASP A 60 30.23 -14.11 24.50
C ASP A 60 29.90 -15.28 23.56
N ALA A 61 30.91 -16.10 23.29
CA ALA A 61 30.80 -17.28 22.43
C ALA A 61 29.81 -18.33 22.97
N SER A 62 29.51 -18.34 24.27
CA SER A 62 28.54 -19.25 24.88
C SER A 62 27.08 -18.84 24.65
N SER A 63 26.86 -17.57 24.30
CA SER A 63 25.55 -17.01 23.90
C SER A 63 25.24 -17.25 22.41
N ILE A 64 26.25 -17.64 21.64
CA ILE A 64 26.17 -17.86 20.19
C ILE A 64 25.91 -19.35 19.96
N GLY A 65 24.64 -19.76 19.98
CA GLY A 65 24.23 -21.01 19.35
C GLY A 65 24.60 -21.02 17.85
N LYS A 66 24.31 -22.09 17.11
CA LYS A 66 24.52 -22.09 15.65
C LYS A 66 23.63 -21.00 15.01
N GLN A 67 24.20 -19.82 14.78
CA GLN A 67 23.46 -18.66 14.28
C GLN A 67 23.24 -18.82 12.78
N SER A 68 21.98 -18.97 12.36
CA SER A 68 21.60 -18.96 10.95
C SER A 68 21.25 -17.52 10.54
N PHE A 69 21.82 -17.07 9.43
CA PHE A 69 21.54 -15.75 8.90
C PHE A 69 20.53 -15.87 7.76
N LEU A 70 19.45 -15.11 7.83
CA LEU A 70 18.54 -14.95 6.70
C LEU A 70 19.13 -13.95 5.72
N PRO A 71 19.26 -14.33 4.43
CA PRO A 71 19.81 -13.46 3.42
C PRO A 71 18.85 -12.31 3.06
N ALA A 72 19.36 -11.29 2.37
CA ALA A 72 18.55 -10.19 1.84
C ALA A 72 17.55 -10.66 0.76
N SER A 73 17.72 -11.87 0.20
CA SER A 73 16.75 -12.50 -0.70
C SER A 73 15.52 -13.07 0.02
N PHE A 74 15.56 -13.20 1.35
CA PHE A 74 14.39 -13.61 2.14
C PHE A 74 13.44 -12.42 2.32
N VAL A 75 12.44 -12.35 1.44
CA VAL A 75 11.43 -11.28 1.42
C VAL A 75 10.71 -11.17 2.77
N GLY A 76 10.60 -9.95 3.31
CA GLY A 76 10.02 -9.69 4.61
C GLY A 76 10.97 -9.93 5.79
N GLY A 77 12.17 -10.48 5.55
CA GLY A 77 13.20 -10.61 6.57
C GLY A 77 13.84 -9.28 6.95
N PRO A 78 14.54 -9.21 8.11
CA PRO A 78 15.18 -7.97 8.57
C PRO A 78 16.15 -7.35 7.55
N ARG A 79 16.91 -8.19 6.81
CA ARG A 79 17.85 -7.72 5.79
C ARG A 79 17.16 -7.20 4.53
N ASP A 80 16.12 -7.89 4.05
CA ASP A 80 15.30 -7.42 2.92
C ASP A 80 14.65 -6.07 3.25
N MET A 81 14.02 -5.96 4.43
CA MET A 81 13.40 -4.72 4.89
C MET A 81 14.40 -3.58 5.03
N ARG A 82 15.57 -3.84 5.64
CA ARG A 82 16.66 -2.84 5.74
C ARG A 82 17.16 -2.41 4.36
N ARG A 83 17.36 -3.35 3.43
CA ARG A 83 17.80 -3.06 2.07
C ARG A 83 16.79 -2.16 1.36
N ARG A 84 15.50 -2.51 1.36
CA ARG A 84 14.44 -1.70 0.73
C ARG A 84 14.39 -0.29 1.31
N TYR A 85 14.55 -0.16 2.63
CA TYR A 85 14.62 1.14 3.29
C TYR A 85 15.83 1.95 2.82
N ILE A 86 17.02 1.34 2.77
CA ILE A 86 18.22 2.03 2.29
C ILE A 86 18.09 2.42 0.81
N ASP A 87 17.53 1.55 -0.02
CA ASP A 87 17.24 1.85 -1.43
C ASP A 87 16.29 3.06 -1.55
N ALA A 88 15.29 3.17 -0.66
CA ALA A 88 14.41 4.34 -0.55
C ALA A 88 15.15 5.62 -0.20
N ILE A 89 15.98 5.56 0.85
CA ILE A 89 16.76 6.70 1.29
C ILE A 89 17.75 7.13 0.20
N ALA A 90 18.35 6.20 -0.54
CA ALA A 90 19.24 6.50 -1.65
C ALA A 90 18.51 7.25 -2.77
N LEU A 91 17.28 6.83 -3.13
CA LEU A 91 16.45 7.57 -4.10
C LEU A 91 16.14 8.98 -3.60
N VAL A 92 15.75 9.14 -2.34
CA VAL A 92 15.44 10.45 -1.75
C VAL A 92 16.69 11.34 -1.67
N GLN A 93 17.86 10.78 -1.37
CA GLN A 93 19.13 11.52 -1.36
C GLN A 93 19.53 11.99 -2.75
N HIS A 94 19.28 11.17 -3.78
CA HIS A 94 19.68 11.49 -5.15
C HIS A 94 18.69 12.45 -5.84
N PHE A 95 17.38 12.20 -5.72
CA PHE A 95 16.33 12.94 -6.43
C PHE A 95 15.62 13.99 -5.56
N GLY A 96 15.90 14.03 -4.26
CA GLY A 96 15.22 14.87 -3.29
C GLY A 96 13.98 14.21 -2.68
N LYS A 97 13.32 14.93 -1.78
CA LYS A 97 12.07 14.48 -1.14
C LYS A 97 10.95 14.28 -2.16
N SER A 98 9.99 13.41 -1.84
CA SER A 98 8.77 13.23 -2.63
C SER A 98 7.97 14.52 -2.77
N ASP A 99 7.45 14.77 -3.95
CA ASP A 99 6.55 15.89 -4.22
C ASP A 99 5.10 15.51 -3.94
N ILE A 100 4.75 14.24 -4.18
CA ILE A 100 3.41 13.70 -3.97
C ILE A 100 3.51 12.39 -3.18
N PHE A 101 2.73 12.32 -2.10
CA PHE A 101 2.42 11.09 -1.38
C PHE A 101 0.97 10.72 -1.65
N LEU A 102 0.76 9.57 -2.28
CA LEU A 102 -0.54 9.11 -2.72
C LEU A 102 -0.88 7.80 -2.00
N THR A 103 -2.02 7.74 -1.35
CA THR A 103 -2.55 6.49 -0.79
C THR A 103 -3.72 6.02 -1.61
N MET A 104 -3.72 4.75 -2.01
CA MET A 104 -4.82 4.07 -2.66
C MET A 104 -5.36 3.00 -1.74
N THR A 105 -6.64 3.10 -1.41
CA THR A 105 -7.35 2.13 -0.56
C THR A 105 -8.22 1.22 -1.42
N CYS A 106 -8.15 -0.08 -1.19
CA CYS A 106 -9.04 -1.04 -1.83
C CYS A 106 -10.50 -0.77 -1.45
N ASN A 107 -11.39 -0.77 -2.45
CA ASN A 107 -12.82 -0.59 -2.25
C ASN A 107 -13.54 -1.93 -2.43
N PRO A 108 -14.20 -2.47 -1.40
CA PRO A 108 -14.86 -3.78 -1.49
C PRO A 108 -16.10 -3.72 -2.40
N SER A 109 -16.65 -2.54 -2.64
CA SER A 109 -17.81 -2.33 -3.51
C SER A 109 -17.41 -2.14 -4.97
N TRP A 110 -16.19 -2.48 -5.39
CA TRP A 110 -15.85 -2.43 -6.82
C TRP A 110 -16.72 -3.40 -7.61
N PRO A 111 -17.26 -3.01 -8.79
CA PRO A 111 -18.12 -3.88 -9.59
C PRO A 111 -17.47 -5.23 -9.91
N GLU A 112 -16.17 -5.24 -10.17
CA GLU A 112 -15.43 -6.47 -10.45
C GLU A 112 -15.42 -7.45 -9.26
N ILE A 113 -15.54 -6.92 -8.04
CA ILE A 113 -15.66 -7.71 -6.81
C ILE A 113 -17.12 -8.14 -6.63
N GLU A 114 -18.07 -7.21 -6.73
CA GLU A 114 -19.51 -7.47 -6.51
C GLU A 114 -20.09 -8.47 -7.53
N GLU A 115 -19.71 -8.37 -8.80
CA GLU A 115 -20.18 -9.25 -9.89
C GLU A 115 -19.66 -10.69 -9.77
N HIS A 116 -18.50 -10.88 -9.11
CA HIS A 116 -17.85 -12.18 -8.93
C HIS A 116 -18.03 -12.73 -7.50
N LEU A 117 -18.81 -12.06 -6.66
CA LEU A 117 -19.21 -12.55 -5.35
C LEU A 117 -20.52 -13.31 -5.45
N PHE A 118 -20.60 -14.48 -4.81
CA PHE A 118 -21.90 -15.12 -4.61
C PHE A 118 -22.76 -14.34 -3.63
N VAL A 119 -24.08 -14.42 -3.83
CA VAL A 119 -25.09 -13.75 -2.98
C VAL A 119 -24.93 -14.10 -1.50
N THR A 120 -24.40 -15.29 -1.20
CA THR A 120 -24.17 -15.78 0.17
C THR A 120 -22.78 -15.46 0.72
N ASP A 121 -21.84 -15.03 -0.11
CA ASP A 121 -20.46 -14.75 0.29
C ASP A 121 -20.27 -13.29 0.69
N GLY A 122 -19.61 -13.08 1.83
CA GLY A 122 -19.09 -11.76 2.18
C GLY A 122 -17.75 -11.49 1.49
N VAL A 123 -17.46 -10.23 1.17
CA VAL A 123 -16.18 -9.81 0.55
C VAL A 123 -14.96 -10.33 1.32
N GLN A 124 -15.05 -10.36 2.66
CA GLN A 124 -14.01 -10.87 3.54
C GLN A 124 -13.68 -12.36 3.30
N ASN A 125 -14.62 -13.14 2.77
CA ASN A 125 -14.46 -14.56 2.49
C ASN A 125 -13.73 -14.83 1.17
N GLN A 126 -13.58 -13.82 0.31
CA GLN A 126 -12.92 -13.91 -1.00
C GLN A 126 -11.64 -13.04 -1.05
N PRO A 127 -10.64 -13.29 -0.19
CA PRO A 127 -9.44 -12.46 -0.09
C PRO A 127 -8.58 -12.49 -1.37
N ASP A 128 -8.64 -13.58 -2.14
CA ASP A 128 -7.95 -13.72 -3.42
C ASP A 128 -8.58 -12.81 -4.49
N LEU A 129 -9.91 -12.78 -4.61
CA LEU A 129 -10.63 -11.89 -5.52
C LEU A 129 -10.30 -10.42 -5.22
N VAL A 130 -10.44 -10.03 -3.95
CA VAL A 130 -10.10 -8.69 -3.46
C VAL A 130 -8.66 -8.33 -3.82
N SER A 131 -7.70 -9.20 -3.52
CA SER A 131 -6.28 -8.95 -3.78
C SER A 131 -5.97 -8.86 -5.27
N ARG A 132 -6.62 -9.67 -6.10
CA ARG A 132 -6.45 -9.66 -7.56
C ARG A 132 -6.99 -8.37 -8.17
N VAL A 133 -8.22 -7.99 -7.83
CA VAL A 133 -8.82 -6.74 -8.32
C VAL A 133 -7.98 -5.55 -7.86
N PHE A 134 -7.62 -5.50 -6.57
CA PHE A 134 -6.76 -4.44 -6.05
C PHE A 134 -5.43 -4.34 -6.81
N ARG A 135 -4.76 -5.47 -7.05
CA ARG A 135 -3.51 -5.50 -7.82
C ARG A 135 -3.67 -4.92 -9.22
N VAL A 136 -4.74 -5.27 -9.93
CA VAL A 136 -5.00 -4.73 -11.28
C VAL A 136 -5.19 -3.21 -11.21
N LYS A 137 -5.95 -2.71 -10.24
CA LYS A 137 -6.17 -1.27 -10.07
C LYS A 137 -4.87 -0.53 -9.71
N VAL A 138 -4.00 -1.13 -8.89
CA VAL A 138 -2.66 -0.59 -8.57
C VAL A 138 -1.78 -0.51 -9.82
N GLU A 139 -1.77 -1.54 -10.67
CA GLU A 139 -1.00 -1.53 -11.92
C GLU A 139 -1.52 -0.47 -12.92
N GLU A 140 -2.83 -0.24 -12.94
CA GLU A 140 -3.40 0.83 -13.75
C GLU A 140 -3.01 2.21 -13.20
N MET A 141 -3.08 2.42 -11.89
CA MET A 141 -2.63 3.68 -11.28
C MET A 141 -1.14 3.94 -11.52
N LYS A 142 -0.30 2.90 -11.49
CA LYS A 142 1.11 3.01 -11.89
C LYS A 142 1.26 3.43 -13.36
N THR A 143 0.41 2.90 -14.24
CA THR A 143 0.40 3.26 -15.66
C THR A 143 0.01 4.73 -15.85
N ASP A 144 -0.99 5.22 -15.12
CA ASP A 144 -1.37 6.64 -15.14
C ASP A 144 -0.23 7.56 -14.70
N ILE A 145 0.39 7.24 -13.55
CA ILE A 145 1.47 8.04 -12.97
C ILE A 145 2.70 8.04 -13.89
N LEU A 146 3.15 6.86 -14.32
CA LEU A 146 4.47 6.71 -14.96
C LEU A 146 4.43 6.83 -16.48
N LYS A 147 3.33 6.42 -17.13
CA LYS A 147 3.24 6.40 -18.60
C LYS A 147 2.37 7.52 -19.13
N ARG A 148 1.24 7.79 -18.49
CA ARG A 148 0.32 8.87 -18.89
C ARG A 148 0.67 10.21 -18.28
N ASN A 149 1.60 10.23 -17.32
CA ASN A 149 2.13 11.43 -16.69
C ASN A 149 1.04 12.34 -16.13
N ILE A 150 0.04 11.77 -15.44
CA ILE A 150 -1.10 12.54 -14.90
C ILE A 150 -0.65 13.66 -13.92
N PHE A 151 0.52 13.51 -13.30
CA PHE A 151 1.14 14.52 -12.42
C PHE A 151 2.35 15.21 -13.06
N GLY A 152 2.67 14.91 -14.32
CA GLY A 152 3.94 15.25 -14.96
C GLY A 152 4.94 14.10 -14.99
N ARG A 153 6.13 14.34 -15.56
CA ARG A 153 7.16 13.31 -15.71
C ARG A 153 7.80 12.98 -14.37
N VAL A 154 7.85 11.69 -14.04
CA VAL A 154 8.40 11.17 -12.80
C VAL A 154 9.91 10.91 -12.92
N ALA A 155 10.69 11.44 -11.98
CA ALA A 155 12.13 11.22 -11.84
C ALA A 155 12.42 9.92 -11.08
N ALA A 156 11.73 9.70 -9.97
CA ALA A 156 11.82 8.51 -9.16
C ALA A 156 10.46 8.16 -8.56
N PHE A 157 10.22 6.85 -8.43
CA PHE A 157 8.95 6.29 -8.02
C PHE A 157 9.18 5.12 -7.10
N MET A 158 8.41 5.07 -6.03
CA MET A 158 8.39 3.91 -5.18
C MET A 158 7.05 3.71 -4.50
N PHE A 159 6.76 2.47 -4.16
CA PHE A 159 5.49 2.13 -3.55
C PHE A 159 5.60 0.93 -2.62
N THR A 160 4.71 0.88 -1.64
CA THR A 160 4.51 -0.26 -0.75
C THR A 160 3.04 -0.66 -0.80
N ILE A 161 2.78 -1.96 -0.62
CA ILE A 161 1.42 -2.48 -0.41
C ILE A 161 1.37 -3.01 1.02
N GLU A 162 0.38 -2.56 1.76
CA GLU A 162 0.19 -2.88 3.17
C GLU A 162 -1.19 -3.49 3.39
N PHE A 163 -1.22 -4.55 4.19
CA PHE A 163 -2.45 -5.18 4.65
C PHE A 163 -2.62 -4.84 6.13
N GLN A 164 -3.59 -3.98 6.44
CA GLN A 164 -3.85 -3.59 7.81
C GLN A 164 -4.60 -4.69 8.57
N LYS A 165 -4.41 -4.77 9.90
CA LYS A 165 -5.01 -5.80 10.79
C LYS A 165 -6.55 -5.89 10.70
N ARG A 166 -7.22 -4.86 10.20
CA ARG A 166 -8.69 -4.76 10.06
C ARG A 166 -9.13 -4.52 8.61
N GLY A 167 -8.22 -4.52 7.66
CA GLY A 167 -8.41 -3.79 6.41
C GLY A 167 -8.17 -4.60 5.15
N LEU A 168 -8.80 -4.09 4.10
CA LEU A 168 -8.47 -4.39 2.71
C LEU A 168 -7.06 -3.85 2.40
N PRO A 169 -6.41 -4.29 1.32
CA PRO A 169 -5.08 -3.79 0.98
C PRO A 169 -5.08 -2.29 0.69
N HIS A 170 -3.98 -1.65 1.06
CA HIS A 170 -3.68 -0.26 0.73
C HIS A 170 -2.34 -0.20 0.02
N ALA A 171 -2.19 0.77 -0.88
CA ALA A 171 -0.93 1.07 -1.52
C ALA A 171 -0.52 2.50 -1.19
N HIS A 172 0.72 2.68 -0.77
CA HIS A 172 1.32 3.99 -0.58
C HIS A 172 2.33 4.21 -1.70
N PHE A 173 2.25 5.36 -2.37
CA PHE A 173 3.12 5.75 -3.46
C PHE A 173 3.86 7.03 -3.09
N LEU A 174 5.17 7.02 -3.26
CA LEU A 174 6.03 8.20 -3.20
C LEU A 174 6.46 8.54 -4.63
N ILE A 175 6.10 9.75 -5.06
CA ILE A 175 6.34 10.22 -6.42
C ILE A 175 7.27 11.43 -6.33
N ILE A 176 8.42 11.32 -6.99
CA ILE A 176 9.39 12.42 -7.14
C ILE A 176 9.35 12.83 -8.62
N LEU A 177 8.88 14.04 -8.88
CA LEU A 177 8.72 14.62 -10.22
C LEU A 177 10.05 15.19 -10.73
N ASN A 178 10.21 15.21 -12.05
CA ASN A 178 11.28 15.94 -12.71
C ASN A 178 11.22 17.44 -12.39
N ASN A 179 12.36 18.14 -12.45
CA ASN A 179 12.47 19.57 -12.12
C ASN A 179 11.46 20.46 -12.84
N GLU A 180 11.14 20.16 -14.11
CA GLU A 180 10.17 20.90 -14.93
C GLU A 180 8.72 20.78 -14.45
N TYR A 181 8.41 19.74 -13.67
CA TYR A 181 7.07 19.41 -13.18
C TYR A 181 6.93 19.62 -11.67
N LYS A 182 7.92 20.22 -11.02
CA LYS A 182 7.88 20.49 -9.58
C LYS A 182 6.73 21.43 -9.23
N LEU A 183 6.02 21.10 -8.15
CA LEU A 183 4.90 21.87 -7.63
C LEU A 183 5.45 22.99 -6.73
N LEU A 184 5.86 24.10 -7.34
CA LEU A 184 6.55 25.19 -6.63
C LEU A 184 5.64 26.33 -6.20
N THR A 185 4.38 26.34 -6.63
CA THR A 185 3.41 27.39 -6.29
C THR A 185 2.11 26.81 -5.77
N PRO A 186 1.34 27.54 -4.93
CA PRO A 186 0.02 27.11 -4.48
C PRO A 186 -0.90 26.73 -5.64
N GLU A 187 -0.89 27.52 -6.72
CA GLU A 187 -1.74 27.28 -7.90
C GLU A 187 -1.35 25.98 -8.62
N ALA A 188 -0.09 25.54 -8.52
CA ALA A 188 0.33 24.24 -9.04
C ALA A 188 -0.23 23.09 -8.20
N TYR A 189 -0.28 23.25 -6.87
CA TYR A 189 -0.94 22.29 -5.99
C TYR A 189 -2.45 22.25 -6.19
N ASP A 190 -3.10 23.41 -6.33
CA ASP A 190 -4.56 23.51 -6.52
C ASP A 190 -5.04 22.85 -7.82
N LYS A 191 -4.15 22.70 -8.81
CA LYS A 191 -4.44 21.96 -10.05
C LYS A 191 -4.55 20.45 -9.85
N ILE A 192 -3.91 19.89 -8.83
CA ILE A 192 -3.84 18.44 -8.61
C ILE A 192 -4.59 18.00 -7.34
N ILE A 193 -4.77 18.91 -6.38
CA ILE A 193 -5.39 18.67 -5.08
C ILE A 193 -6.51 19.67 -4.87
N CYS A 194 -7.68 19.20 -4.43
CA CYS A 194 -8.81 20.05 -4.09
C CYS A 194 -9.50 19.52 -2.82
N ALA A 195 -9.85 20.43 -1.92
CA ALA A 195 -10.58 20.13 -0.67
C ALA A 195 -12.08 20.44 -0.75
N GLU A 196 -12.54 20.95 -1.91
CA GLU A 196 -13.93 21.32 -2.13
C GLU A 196 -14.69 20.15 -2.74
N LEU A 197 -15.98 20.05 -2.40
CA LEU A 197 -16.86 19.12 -3.11
C LEU A 197 -17.02 19.60 -4.56
N PRO A 198 -17.00 18.68 -5.55
CA PRO A 198 -17.40 19.02 -6.91
C PRO A 198 -18.81 19.63 -6.90
N ASP A 199 -19.08 20.58 -7.76
CA ASP A 199 -20.42 21.15 -7.89
C ASP A 199 -21.32 20.12 -8.59
N SER A 200 -22.46 19.79 -7.97
CA SER A 200 -23.42 18.82 -8.50
C SER A 200 -24.06 19.26 -9.81
N ASP A 201 -24.21 20.56 -10.04
CA ASP A 201 -24.85 21.08 -11.25
C ASP A 201 -23.90 21.01 -12.45
N THR A 202 -22.59 21.10 -12.21
CA THR A 202 -21.57 21.05 -13.27
C THR A 202 -20.93 19.68 -13.45
N ASN A 203 -20.81 18.90 -12.37
CA ASN A 203 -20.20 17.58 -12.38
C ASN A 203 -20.81 16.65 -11.33
N ASP A 204 -22.08 16.30 -11.54
CA ASP A 204 -22.86 15.36 -10.72
C ASP A 204 -22.14 14.02 -10.52
N TYR A 205 -21.42 13.55 -11.55
CA TYR A 205 -20.69 12.30 -11.50
C TYR A 205 -19.58 12.30 -10.44
N LEU A 206 -18.67 13.29 -10.50
CA LEU A 206 -17.63 13.43 -9.49
C LEU A 206 -18.26 13.72 -8.14
N TYR A 207 -19.25 14.60 -8.05
CA TYR A 207 -19.93 14.89 -6.78
C TYR A 207 -20.45 13.61 -6.11
N THR A 208 -21.14 12.74 -6.85
CA THR A 208 -21.64 11.45 -6.37
C THR A 208 -20.51 10.55 -5.89
N LEU A 209 -19.41 10.45 -6.64
CA LEU A 209 -18.26 9.63 -6.23
C LEU A 209 -17.60 10.17 -4.95
N VAL A 210 -17.36 11.48 -4.89
CA VAL A 210 -16.71 12.12 -3.75
C VAL A 210 -17.54 11.97 -2.48
N THR A 211 -18.83 12.30 -2.58
CA THR A 211 -19.77 12.20 -1.47
C THR A 211 -19.92 10.77 -0.96
N LYS A 212 -19.92 9.79 -1.86
CA LYS A 212 -20.06 8.37 -1.50
C LYS A 212 -18.80 7.77 -0.86
N HIS A 213 -17.61 8.16 -1.35
CA HIS A 213 -16.38 7.41 -1.05
C HIS A 213 -15.39 8.13 -0.16
N MET A 214 -15.44 9.46 -0.04
CA MET A 214 -14.50 10.19 0.82
C MET A 214 -15.10 11.16 1.81
N MET A 215 -16.43 11.16 1.90
CA MET A 215 -17.07 11.66 3.12
C MET A 215 -16.93 10.61 4.20
N HIS A 216 -16.37 11.01 5.32
CA HIS A 216 -16.44 10.22 6.53
C HIS A 216 -17.89 10.19 7.02
N GLY A 217 -18.28 9.14 7.75
CA GLY A 217 -19.60 9.06 8.37
C GLY A 217 -19.88 10.26 9.29
N PRO A 218 -21.14 10.49 9.69
CA PRO A 218 -21.51 11.65 10.50
C PRO A 218 -20.58 11.78 11.72
N CYS A 219 -20.11 13.00 11.97
CA CYS A 219 -19.24 13.37 13.08
C CYS A 219 -19.76 14.63 13.79
N GLY A 220 -19.09 15.08 14.86
CA GLY A 220 -19.53 16.25 15.60
C GLY A 220 -20.78 15.96 16.44
N SER A 221 -21.81 16.83 16.35
CA SER A 221 -23.06 16.65 17.11
C SER A 221 -23.81 15.36 16.74
N LEU A 222 -23.68 14.91 15.48
CA LEU A 222 -24.33 13.68 14.99
C LEU A 222 -23.60 12.40 15.43
N ASN A 223 -22.33 12.50 15.81
CA ASN A 223 -21.59 11.40 16.42
C ASN A 223 -20.46 11.92 17.32
N PRO A 224 -20.77 12.24 18.60
CA PRO A 224 -19.80 12.86 19.52
C PRO A 224 -18.61 11.96 19.87
N LYS A 225 -18.71 10.66 19.57
CA LYS A 225 -17.66 9.67 19.83
C LYS A 225 -16.64 9.57 18.70
N CYS A 226 -16.82 10.31 17.61
CA CYS A 226 -15.85 10.33 16.51
C CYS A 226 -14.55 11.03 16.96
N PRO A 227 -13.36 10.46 16.68
CA PRO A 227 -12.06 11.03 17.08
C PRO A 227 -11.83 12.46 16.59
N CYS A 228 -12.40 12.86 15.45
CA CYS A 228 -12.34 14.23 14.94
C CYS A 228 -13.11 15.26 15.78
N THR A 229 -13.90 14.82 16.77
CA THR A 229 -14.66 15.69 17.68
C THR A 229 -13.87 16.03 18.95
N GLU A 230 -12.74 15.35 19.19
CA GLU A 230 -11.93 15.53 20.41
C GLU A 230 -10.97 16.73 20.33
N LYS A 231 -10.76 17.33 19.15
CA LYS A 231 -9.96 18.56 18.98
C LYS A 231 -10.57 19.48 17.94
N LYS A 232 -10.74 20.75 18.30
CA LYS A 232 -11.40 21.80 17.49
C LYS A 232 -10.62 22.27 16.26
N ASP A 233 -9.52 21.64 15.89
CA ASP A 233 -8.67 22.10 14.80
C ASP A 233 -8.41 20.99 13.77
N ILE A 234 -9.09 21.16 12.63
CA ILE A 234 -8.71 20.79 11.25
C ILE A 234 -8.62 19.28 10.94
N ILE A 235 -9.66 18.74 10.27
CA ILE A 235 -9.47 17.66 9.28
C ILE A 235 -10.50 17.82 8.14
N SER A 236 -10.04 18.20 6.95
CA SER A 236 -10.75 18.00 5.68
C SER A 236 -9.83 17.22 4.73
N LEU A 237 -10.34 16.13 4.15
CA LEU A 237 -9.59 15.21 3.30
C LEU A 237 -10.29 15.02 1.93
N ASN A 238 -9.69 15.68 0.96
CA ASN A 238 -9.79 15.86 -0.51
C ASN A 238 -10.23 14.73 -1.45
N ILE A 239 -11.02 15.05 -2.50
CA ILE A 239 -11.00 14.41 -3.85
C ILE A 239 -10.99 15.47 -4.99
N GLN A 240 -10.30 15.15 -6.08
CA GLN A 240 -9.97 15.91 -7.31
C GLN A 240 -11.10 16.50 -8.19
N LYS A 241 -10.69 17.52 -8.96
CA LYS A 241 -11.18 17.88 -10.31
C LYS A 241 -10.29 17.25 -11.40
N ASN A 242 -10.93 16.71 -12.43
CA ASN A 242 -10.44 16.38 -13.79
C ASN A 242 -9.24 15.41 -13.94
N LEU A 243 -9.51 14.10 -13.84
CA LEU A 243 -8.78 13.04 -14.54
C LEU A 243 -9.41 12.77 -15.93
N PRO A 244 -8.62 12.35 -16.95
CA PRO A 244 -9.14 12.03 -18.28
C PRO A 244 -10.25 10.96 -18.24
N ILE A 245 -11.26 11.14 -19.08
CA ILE A 245 -12.57 10.45 -19.08
C ILE A 245 -12.45 8.92 -19.21
N THR A 246 -11.33 8.40 -19.73
CA THR A 246 -11.09 6.95 -19.87
C THR A 246 -10.88 6.23 -18.53
N HIS A 247 -10.73 6.93 -17.41
CA HIS A 247 -10.47 6.34 -16.09
C HIS A 247 -11.52 6.62 -15.02
N GLN A 248 -12.58 7.30 -15.41
CA GLN A 248 -13.64 7.67 -14.47
C GLN A 248 -14.53 6.49 -14.08
N ARG A 249 -14.45 5.31 -14.73
CA ARG A 249 -15.27 4.14 -14.35
C ARG A 249 -14.86 3.49 -13.02
N GLU A 250 -13.70 3.82 -12.46
CA GLU A 250 -13.08 3.01 -11.40
C GLU A 250 -12.71 3.83 -10.17
N LYS A 251 -13.24 3.38 -9.02
CA LYS A 251 -13.21 4.07 -7.72
C LYS A 251 -11.79 4.03 -7.15
N MET A 252 -11.14 5.16 -6.91
CA MET A 252 -9.93 5.24 -6.09
C MET A 252 -10.11 6.29 -5.00
N GLY A 253 -10.12 5.86 -3.74
CA GLY A 253 -10.03 6.77 -2.61
C GLY A 253 -8.59 7.22 -2.45
N ILE A 254 -8.32 8.51 -2.63
CA ILE A 254 -6.98 9.11 -2.54
C ILE A 254 -6.85 9.84 -1.21
N GLN A 255 -6.27 9.22 -0.20
CA GLN A 255 -6.06 9.88 1.10
C GLN A 255 -4.65 10.47 1.18
N TYR A 256 -4.55 11.80 1.33
CA TYR A 256 -3.28 12.52 1.49
C TYR A 256 -2.95 12.67 2.98
N ILE A 257 -1.86 12.06 3.44
CA ILE A 257 -1.32 12.37 4.78
C ILE A 257 -0.32 13.51 4.60
N LYS A 258 -0.64 14.69 5.15
CA LYS A 258 0.39 15.70 5.47
C LYS A 258 1.12 15.17 6.69
N ASP A 259 2.36 14.70 6.51
CA ASP A 259 3.25 14.52 7.65
C ASP A 259 3.64 15.92 8.16
N GLU A 260 2.97 16.38 9.21
CA GLU A 260 3.55 17.35 10.12
C GLU A 260 4.70 16.66 10.84
N ILE A 261 5.93 16.99 10.43
CA ILE A 261 7.14 16.72 11.21
C ILE A 261 7.18 17.73 12.36
N PRO A 262 6.93 17.38 13.64
CA PRO A 262 7.42 18.21 14.71
C PRO A 262 8.93 18.01 14.78
N ALA A 263 9.67 18.92 14.14
CA ALA A 263 11.06 19.13 14.46
C ALA A 263 11.14 19.49 15.94
N LYS A 264 11.76 18.62 16.75
CA LYS A 264 12.46 18.99 17.98
C LYS A 264 13.46 17.89 18.33
N LEU A 265 14.68 18.35 18.57
CA LEU A 265 15.90 17.65 18.97
C LEU A 265 15.69 16.60 20.06
#